data_AF-A0A0Q8NKE6-F1
#
_entry.id   AF-A0A0Q8NKE6-F1
#
_cell.length_a   1.000
_cell.length_b   1.000
_cell.length_c   1.000
_cell.angle_alpha   90.00
_cell.angle_beta   90.00
_cell.angle_gamma   90.00
#
_symmetry.space_group_name_H-M   'P 1'
#
loop_
_entity.id
_entity.type
_entity.pdbx_description
1 polymer ?
#
loop_
_entity_poly.entity_id
_entity_poly.type
_entity_poly.pdbx_seq_one_letter_code
_entity_poly.pdbx_strand_id
1 'polypeptide(L)'
;MSHNCILYFNKSINAQQDGKAIKIENAIDAMGGKSFLKSISTLYCNSETQMDGRAVNWITKEMIPNKESLEIIYQDRTVYKS
;
A
#
# COMPACT_ATOMS: atom_id res chain seq x y z
N MET A 1 -22.00 -43.03 -16.33
CA MET A 1 -20.56 -42.80 -16.05
C MET A 1 -20.31 -41.31 -16.03
N SER A 2 -20.17 -40.71 -14.86
CA SER A 2 -19.79 -39.30 -14.71
C SER A 2 -18.80 -39.23 -13.55
N HIS A 3 -17.54 -38.94 -13.88
CA HIS A 3 -16.44 -38.85 -12.94
C HIS A 3 -16.45 -37.45 -12.32
N ASN A 4 -16.83 -37.33 -11.06
CA ASN A 4 -16.63 -36.12 -10.27
C ASN A 4 -15.19 -36.11 -9.73
N CYS A 5 -14.31 -35.30 -10.31
CA CYS A 5 -12.98 -35.04 -9.79
C CYS A 5 -13.05 -33.82 -8.86
N ILE A 6 -12.99 -34.05 -7.54
CA ILE A 6 -12.89 -32.98 -6.55
C ILE A 6 -11.41 -32.64 -6.38
N LEU A 7 -10.99 -31.49 -6.91
CA LEU A 7 -9.63 -30.96 -6.70
C LEU A 7 -9.58 -30.23 -5.35
N TYR A 8 -9.11 -30.90 -4.31
CA TYR A 8 -8.69 -30.26 -3.06
C TYR A 8 -7.30 -29.63 -3.25
N PHE A 9 -7.25 -28.33 -3.53
CA PHE A 9 -6.02 -27.55 -3.41
C PHE A 9 -5.80 -27.15 -1.94
N ASN A 10 -5.18 -28.02 -1.16
CA ASN A 10 -4.56 -27.62 0.11
C ASN A 10 -3.17 -27.05 -0.18
N LYS A 11 -3.10 -25.75 -0.50
CA LYS A 11 -1.81 -25.04 -0.50
C LYS A 11 -1.52 -24.56 0.92
N SER A 12 -0.89 -25.41 1.74
CA SER A 12 -0.27 -24.96 2.98
C SER A 12 0.96 -24.12 2.63
N ILE A 13 0.81 -22.78 2.68
CA ILE A 13 1.94 -21.86 2.55
C ILE A 13 2.69 -21.91 3.88
N ASN A 14 3.71 -22.76 3.97
CA ASN A 14 4.70 -22.65 5.03
C ASN A 14 5.51 -21.38 4.73
N ALA A 15 5.13 -20.27 5.35
CA ALA A 15 5.98 -19.09 5.40
C ALA A 15 7.27 -19.49 6.15
N GLN A 16 8.31 -19.83 5.40
CA GLN A 16 9.63 -20.07 5.97
C GLN A 16 10.02 -18.80 6.74
N GLN A 17 10.24 -18.93 8.06
CA GLN A 17 10.73 -17.83 8.90
C GLN A 17 12.17 -17.51 8.49
N ASP A 18 12.32 -16.82 7.37
CA ASP A 18 13.54 -16.16 6.95
C ASP A 18 13.83 -15.03 7.95
N GLY A 19 15.09 -14.85 8.36
CA GLY A 19 15.48 -13.78 9.29
C GLY A 19 15.09 -12.37 8.80
N LYS A 20 14.81 -12.22 7.49
CA LYS A 20 14.21 -11.00 6.91
C LYS A 20 12.75 -10.79 7.33
N ALA A 21 11.95 -11.85 7.42
CA ALA A 21 10.56 -11.77 7.85
C ALA A 21 10.46 -11.33 9.31
N ILE A 22 11.35 -11.81 10.18
CA ILE A 22 11.40 -11.41 11.60
C ILE A 22 11.69 -9.91 11.75
N LYS A 23 12.60 -9.36 10.93
CA LYS A 23 12.90 -7.92 10.95
C LYS A 23 11.72 -7.06 10.53
N ILE A 24 10.89 -7.55 9.61
CA ILE A 24 9.68 -6.86 9.16
C ILE A 24 8.63 -6.85 10.27
N GLU A 25 8.39 -7.99 10.93
CA GLU A 25 7.43 -8.06 12.04
C GLU A 25 7.84 -7.14 13.21
N ASN A 26 9.13 -7.13 13.58
CA ASN A 26 9.64 -6.22 14.62
C ASN A 26 9.47 -4.74 14.26
N ALA A 27 9.64 -4.39 12.97
CA ALA A 27 9.42 -3.03 12.50
C ALA A 27 7.93 -2.64 12.53
N ILE A 28 7.04 -3.57 12.14
CA ILE A 28 5.59 -3.39 12.22
C ILE A 28 5.15 -3.18 13.68
N ASP A 29 5.67 -3.97 14.60
CA ASP A 29 5.38 -3.84 16.03
C ASP A 29 5.89 -2.51 16.60
N ALA A 30 7.10 -2.08 16.22
CA ALA A 30 7.64 -0.77 16.60
C ALA A 30 6.80 0.40 16.08
N MET A 31 6.10 0.23 14.96
CA MET A 31 5.17 1.22 14.39
C MET A 31 3.76 1.19 15.02
N GLY A 32 3.57 0.46 16.12
CA GLY A 32 2.28 0.35 16.82
C GLY A 32 1.55 -0.97 16.54
N GLY A 33 2.14 -1.87 15.77
CA GLY A 33 1.61 -3.20 15.50
C GLY A 33 0.58 -3.26 14.38
N LYS A 34 0.38 -4.47 13.86
CA LYS A 34 -0.47 -4.73 12.69
C LYS A 34 -1.92 -4.28 12.88
N SER A 35 -2.46 -4.42 14.08
CA SER A 35 -3.85 -4.03 14.38
C SER A 35 -4.05 -2.51 14.33
N PHE A 36 -3.07 -1.75 14.81
CA PHE A 36 -3.08 -0.29 14.72
C PHE A 36 -2.91 0.18 13.27
N LEU A 37 -1.95 -0.37 12.54
CA LEU A 37 -1.76 0.01 11.13
C LEU A 37 -3.00 -0.28 10.27
N LYS A 38 -3.75 -1.35 10.60
CA LYS A 38 -5.02 -1.68 9.94
C LYS A 38 -6.19 -0.78 10.36
N SER A 39 -6.12 -0.09 11.49
CA SER A 39 -7.20 0.81 11.94
C SER A 39 -7.09 2.23 11.36
N ILE A 40 -5.94 2.56 10.74
CA ILE A 40 -5.73 3.82 10.04
C ILE A 40 -6.67 3.86 8.82
N SER A 41 -7.69 4.71 8.91
CA SER A 41 -8.68 4.95 7.85
C SER A 41 -8.38 6.20 7.04
N THR A 42 -7.29 6.89 7.38
CA THR A 42 -6.92 8.20 6.84
C THR A 42 -5.45 8.22 6.44
N LEU A 43 -5.15 8.50 5.19
CA LEU A 43 -3.77 8.74 4.72
C LEU A 43 -3.68 10.07 3.97
N TYR A 44 -2.65 10.84 4.28
CA TYR A 44 -2.20 11.95 3.44
C TYR A 44 -0.71 11.73 3.17
N CYS A 45 -0.36 11.56 1.90
CA CYS A 45 1.03 11.47 1.46
C CYS A 45 1.29 12.57 0.45
N ASN A 46 2.38 13.32 0.62
CA ASN A 46 2.92 14.23 -0.39
C ASN A 46 4.38 13.82 -0.62
N SER A 47 4.64 13.18 -1.75
CA SER A 47 6.01 12.82 -2.16
C SER A 47 6.47 13.75 -3.28
N GLU A 48 7.72 14.21 -3.17
CA GLU A 48 8.35 15.07 -4.15
C GLU A 48 9.35 14.28 -4.99
N THR A 49 9.31 14.48 -6.30
CA THR A 49 10.25 13.92 -7.26
C THR A 49 10.73 15.02 -8.20
N GLN A 50 11.87 14.82 -8.87
CA GLN A 50 12.32 15.73 -9.92
C GLN A 50 12.12 15.09 -11.31
N MET A 51 11.40 15.78 -12.19
CA MET A 51 11.22 15.40 -13.59
C MET A 51 11.65 16.59 -14.46
N ASP A 52 12.62 16.36 -15.35
CA ASP A 52 13.17 17.39 -16.24
C ASP A 52 13.68 18.65 -15.50
N GLY A 53 14.34 18.45 -14.36
CA GLY A 53 14.88 19.53 -13.52
C GLY A 53 13.80 20.34 -12.78
N ARG A 54 12.58 19.81 -12.69
CA ARG A 54 11.43 20.47 -12.05
C ARG A 54 10.82 19.58 -10.98
N ALA A 55 10.37 20.20 -9.90
CA ALA A 55 9.69 19.50 -8.82
C ALA A 55 8.29 19.05 -9.27
N VAL A 56 7.97 17.80 -8.93
CA VAL A 56 6.69 17.15 -9.14
C VAL A 56 6.23 16.57 -7.82
N ASN A 57 5.07 17.02 -7.34
CA ASN A 57 4.45 16.52 -6.12
C ASN A 57 3.37 15.50 -6.47
N TRP A 58 3.43 14.35 -5.80
CA TRP A 58 2.43 13.29 -5.87
C TRP A 58 1.70 13.28 -4.54
N ILE A 59 0.43 13.68 -4.58
CA ILE A 59 -0.40 13.82 -3.39
C ILE A 59 -1.45 12.70 -3.40
N THR A 60 -1.34 11.78 -2.45
CA THR A 60 -2.31 10.70 -2.23
C THR A 60 -3.13 11.00 -0.99
N LYS A 61 -4.46 10.97 -1.14
CA LYS A 61 -5.43 11.19 -0.06
C LYS A 61 -6.30 9.94 0.04
N GLU A 62 -6.31 9.31 1.20
CA GLU A 62 -7.20 8.20 1.53
C GLU A 62 -8.04 8.59 2.75
N MET A 63 -8.84 9.66 2.65
CA MET A 63 -9.72 10.16 3.71
C MET A 63 -10.98 10.79 3.10
N ILE A 64 -12.17 10.55 3.66
CA ILE A 64 -13.44 11.18 3.24
C ILE A 64 -13.30 12.71 3.35
N PRO A 65 -13.71 13.51 2.33
CA PRO A 65 -14.43 13.12 1.11
C PRO A 65 -13.55 12.65 -0.06
N ASN A 66 -12.23 12.79 0.02
CA ASN A 66 -11.28 12.54 -1.06
C ASN A 66 -10.63 11.14 -0.95
N LYS A 67 -11.42 10.11 -0.62
CA LYS A 67 -10.90 8.73 -0.55
C LYS A 67 -10.51 8.28 -1.97
N GLU A 68 -9.39 7.57 -2.12
CA GLU A 68 -8.81 7.17 -3.42
C GLU A 68 -8.41 8.35 -4.34
N SER A 69 -8.17 9.53 -3.78
CA SER A 69 -7.77 10.69 -4.58
C SER A 69 -6.25 10.76 -4.76
N LEU A 70 -5.84 10.90 -6.02
CA LEU A 70 -4.46 11.14 -6.42
C LEU A 70 -4.39 12.46 -7.19
N GLU A 71 -3.55 13.37 -6.71
CA GLU A 71 -3.25 14.64 -7.36
C GLU A 71 -1.77 14.68 -7.75
N ILE A 72 -1.47 15.10 -8.97
CA ILE A 72 -0.10 15.33 -9.43
C ILE A 72 0.03 16.83 -9.70
N ILE A 73 0.97 17.48 -8.99
CA ILE A 73 1.27 18.90 -9.16
C ILE A 73 2.62 19.02 -9.83
N TYR A 74 2.65 19.72 -10.96
CA TYR A 74 3.85 20.03 -11.72
C TYR A 74 3.95 21.55 -11.87
N GLN A 75 4.99 22.17 -11.30
CA GLN A 75 5.17 23.63 -11.32
C GLN A 75 3.90 24.40 -10.88
N ASP A 76 3.36 24.04 -9.71
CA ASP A 76 2.14 24.62 -9.15
C ASP A 76 0.86 24.41 -9.98
N ARG A 77 0.91 23.56 -11.02
CA ARG A 77 -0.25 23.20 -11.84
C ARG A 77 -0.66 21.77 -11.54
N THR A 78 -1.94 21.56 -11.24
CA THR A 78 -2.53 20.23 -11.19
C THR A 78 -2.58 19.66 -12.61
N VAL A 79 -1.72 18.68 -12.90
CA VAL A 79 -1.69 17.99 -14.20
C VAL A 79 -2.57 16.74 -14.21
N TYR A 80 -2.89 16.22 -13.02
CA TYR A 80 -3.78 15.09 -12.84
C TYR A 80 -4.54 15.20 -11.52
N LYS A 81 -5.81 14.82 -11.54
CA LYS A 81 -6.66 14.67 -10.36
C LYS A 81 -7.70 13.58 -10.60
N SER A 82 -7.76 12.60 -9.71
CA SER A 82 -8.82 11.60 -9.62
C SER A 82 -9.61 11.70 -8.32
#